data_AF-A0A6N0LU88-F1
#
_entry.id   AF-A0A6N0LU88-F1
#
_cell.length_a   1.000
_cell.length_b   1.000
_cell.length_c   1.000
_cell.angle_alpha   90.00
_cell.angle_beta   90.00
_cell.angle_gamma   90.00
#
_symmetry.space_group_name_H-M   'P 1'
#
loop_
_entity.id
_entity.type
_entity.pdbx_description
1 polymer ?
#
loop_
_entity_poly.entity_id
_entity_poly.type
_entity_poly.pdbx_seq_one_letter_code
_entity_poly.pdbx_strand_id
1 'polypeptide(L)'
;MNYTPIAKAAESASKSSIVSASPTFPTSAQISSCLYTFGASIVVAFVLYILLFYLLRSFLRRTEKDTAVFILGMLQIPVIVIFILASLKLSLSQLETRGIINWIDRGLTACLILALTYGINVLFTEAAIYYLKVYARKTEAVWDDVLIPLIQNFIPVITYVIGISLFFTTLGVDLTGIGLAIGSITVVLGLAVKDILSDFFSGLVLLVDTPFRFGDVISMPDGSIAIIKHIGIRVTKLYLINEHCEVYTPNTTLGGQNIVNLSRPTTHYAYTIQVSVRVDADAVVATNILQQIIVGHPDTLGNIDEKLQFLDSFAALREAEGDKLSKKEAGRLRLLVEKDVNSQLKKIEQAFGDFVREVKKLEKGGLNSEERGNLQKSYLEILNFVGLIAITERKKNKGKWLQSHLEEQVQTEKSTLISLIRQWYQTWLKDPDLVIEDQHLLPDEWEQKIELMKIKLNKLFQKILNPGVDESRLDDYSLKFVEWLHDSFKESNTTWKEPQVQLTDIQGSAMQFSVRFYVDNIQLEHWRRGNRIQNEVRREMVRRLRQAYIYTLG
;
A
#
# COMPACT_ATOMS: atom_id res chain seq x y z
N MET A 1 -24.60 -90.86 -15.53
CA MET A 1 -25.96 -90.66 -15.00
C MET A 1 -26.37 -89.23 -15.26
N ASN A 2 -27.50 -89.08 -15.96
CA ASN A 2 -28.47 -87.98 -15.94
C ASN A 2 -28.01 -86.58 -16.38
N TYR A 3 -28.26 -86.18 -17.63
CA TYR A 3 -29.51 -85.61 -18.19
C TYR A 3 -29.79 -84.17 -17.75
N THR A 4 -29.60 -83.28 -18.74
CA THR A 4 -30.17 -81.93 -18.98
C THR A 4 -31.42 -81.56 -18.17
N PRO A 5 -31.55 -80.28 -17.74
CA PRO A 5 -32.35 -79.35 -18.54
C PRO A 5 -31.91 -77.88 -18.41
N ILE A 6 -30.87 -77.44 -19.11
CA ILE A 6 -30.61 -75.99 -19.28
C ILE A 6 -30.37 -75.64 -20.76
N ALA A 7 -29.82 -76.58 -21.55
CA ALA A 7 -29.60 -76.39 -22.98
C ALA A 7 -30.88 -76.21 -23.82
N LYS A 8 -32.03 -76.77 -23.40
CA LYS A 8 -33.32 -76.65 -24.13
C LYS A 8 -34.11 -75.37 -23.84
N ALA A 9 -33.78 -74.63 -22.78
CA ALA A 9 -34.38 -73.31 -22.51
C ALA A 9 -33.61 -72.18 -23.20
N ALA A 10 -32.31 -72.35 -23.44
CA ALA A 10 -31.49 -71.41 -24.21
C ALA A 10 -31.83 -71.42 -25.71
N GLU A 11 -32.25 -72.57 -26.25
CA GLU A 11 -32.57 -72.71 -27.67
C GLU A 11 -33.95 -72.13 -28.04
N SER A 12 -34.92 -72.10 -27.10
CA SER A 12 -36.20 -71.40 -27.28
C SER A 12 -36.13 -69.90 -26.98
N ALA A 13 -35.12 -69.44 -26.24
CA ALA A 13 -34.85 -68.01 -26.00
C ALA A 13 -34.01 -67.36 -27.12
N SER A 14 -33.23 -68.14 -27.87
CA SER A 14 -32.42 -67.62 -28.99
C SER A 14 -33.22 -67.37 -30.28
N LYS A 15 -34.46 -67.87 -30.38
CA LYS A 15 -35.32 -67.70 -31.58
C LYS A 15 -36.42 -66.63 -31.44
N SER A 16 -36.55 -65.94 -30.31
CA SER A 16 -37.57 -64.89 -30.10
C SER A 16 -37.02 -63.47 -29.97
N SER A 17 -35.71 -63.26 -30.10
CA SER A 17 -35.07 -61.93 -29.94
C SER A 17 -34.36 -61.43 -31.20
N ILE A 18 -34.59 -62.06 -32.35
CA ILE A 18 -34.36 -61.44 -33.67
C ILE A 18 -35.68 -60.77 -34.09
N VAL A 19 -36.19 -59.86 -33.26
CA VAL A 19 -37.08 -58.82 -33.77
C VAL A 19 -36.14 -57.76 -34.33
N SER A 20 -36.02 -57.75 -35.65
CA SER A 20 -35.54 -56.63 -36.42
C SER A 20 -36.15 -55.35 -35.85
N ALA A 21 -35.38 -54.59 -35.08
CA ALA A 21 -35.71 -53.21 -34.79
C ALA A 21 -35.61 -52.48 -36.13
N SER A 22 -36.75 -52.39 -36.81
CA SER A 22 -36.95 -51.52 -37.96
C SER A 22 -36.41 -50.13 -37.63
N PRO A 23 -35.80 -49.39 -38.58
CA PRO A 23 -35.45 -48.00 -38.35
C PRO A 23 -36.69 -47.28 -37.83
N THR A 24 -36.68 -46.89 -36.55
CA THR A 24 -37.77 -46.09 -35.97
C THR A 24 -37.66 -44.73 -36.61
N PHE A 25 -38.36 -44.52 -37.72
CA PHE A 25 -38.42 -43.19 -38.33
C PHE A 25 -38.91 -42.18 -37.29
N PRO A 26 -38.37 -40.95 -37.29
CA PRO A 26 -38.78 -39.93 -36.34
C PRO A 26 -40.29 -39.71 -36.43
N THR A 27 -40.96 -39.60 -35.28
CA THR A 27 -42.41 -39.36 -35.24
C THR A 27 -42.73 -38.00 -35.85
N SER A 28 -43.92 -37.83 -36.43
CA SER A 28 -44.35 -36.56 -37.02
C SER A 28 -44.30 -35.38 -36.03
N ALA A 29 -44.48 -35.66 -34.74
CA ALA A 29 -44.33 -34.69 -33.65
C ALA A 29 -42.86 -34.26 -33.40
N GLN A 30 -41.90 -35.16 -33.55
CA GLN A 30 -40.47 -34.84 -33.43
C GLN A 30 -39.95 -34.07 -34.64
N ILE A 31 -40.46 -34.40 -35.84
CA ILE A 31 -40.12 -33.66 -37.07
C ILE A 31 -40.67 -32.23 -36.99
N SER A 32 -41.91 -32.05 -36.50
CA SER A 32 -42.52 -30.73 -36.37
C SER A 32 -41.85 -29.88 -35.28
N SER A 33 -41.45 -30.46 -34.13
CA SER A 33 -40.71 -29.74 -33.10
C SER A 33 -39.30 -29.35 -33.56
N CYS A 34 -38.62 -30.23 -34.30
CA CYS A 34 -37.32 -29.94 -34.93
C CYS A 34 -37.44 -28.77 -35.92
N LEU A 35 -38.42 -28.80 -36.84
CA LEU A 35 -38.66 -27.72 -37.80
C LEU A 35 -39.04 -26.40 -37.12
N TYR A 36 -39.85 -26.45 -36.06
CA TYR A 36 -40.24 -25.26 -35.30
C TYR A 36 -39.03 -24.64 -34.59
N THR A 37 -38.21 -25.44 -33.91
CA THR A 37 -37.01 -24.96 -33.22
C THR A 37 -35.94 -24.47 -34.20
N PHE A 38 -35.80 -25.12 -35.36
CA PHE A 38 -34.94 -24.64 -36.43
C PHE A 38 -35.42 -23.29 -36.98
N GLY A 39 -36.70 -23.15 -37.31
CA GLY A 39 -37.29 -21.89 -37.76
C GLY A 39 -37.16 -20.76 -36.73
N ALA A 40 -37.46 -21.05 -35.46
CA ALA A 40 -37.29 -20.09 -34.37
C ALA A 40 -35.82 -19.66 -34.22
N SER A 41 -34.88 -20.59 -34.35
CA SER A 41 -33.45 -20.27 -34.24
C SER A 41 -32.93 -19.36 -35.35
N ILE A 42 -33.45 -19.48 -36.57
CA ILE A 42 -33.11 -18.57 -37.69
C ILE A 42 -33.57 -17.15 -37.36
N VAL A 43 -34.77 -17.00 -36.79
CA VAL A 43 -35.28 -15.69 -36.37
C VAL A 43 -34.43 -15.12 -35.25
N VAL A 44 -34.07 -15.91 -34.23
CA VAL A 44 -33.20 -15.44 -33.14
C VAL A 44 -31.80 -15.10 -33.64
N ALA A 45 -31.22 -15.89 -34.57
CA ALA A 45 -29.91 -15.60 -35.16
C ALA A 45 -29.93 -14.29 -35.96
N PHE A 46 -31.01 -14.03 -36.72
CA PHE A 46 -31.22 -12.80 -37.45
C PHE A 46 -31.38 -11.59 -36.51
N VAL A 47 -32.15 -11.74 -35.42
CA VAL A 47 -32.28 -10.71 -34.37
C VAL A 47 -30.94 -10.44 -33.68
N LEU A 48 -30.19 -11.50 -33.33
CA LEU A 48 -28.87 -11.39 -32.72
C LEU A 48 -27.86 -10.70 -33.65
N TYR A 49 -27.91 -11.00 -34.95
CA TYR A 49 -27.13 -10.30 -35.98
C TYR A 49 -27.47 -8.80 -36.03
N ILE A 50 -28.76 -8.46 -36.09
CA ILE A 50 -29.21 -7.05 -36.09
C ILE A 50 -28.78 -6.33 -34.81
N LEU A 51 -28.93 -6.97 -33.66
CA LEU A 51 -28.58 -6.40 -32.37
C LEU A 51 -27.08 -6.13 -32.27
N LEU A 52 -26.24 -7.12 -32.62
CA LEU A 52 -24.78 -6.98 -32.57
C LEU A 52 -24.23 -6.02 -33.64
N PHE A 53 -24.74 -6.08 -34.86
CA PHE A 53 -24.20 -5.33 -36.00
C PHE A 53 -24.71 -3.88 -36.09
N TYR A 54 -25.97 -3.66 -35.71
CA TYR A 54 -26.63 -2.36 -35.87
C TYR A 54 -26.83 -1.64 -34.54
N LEU A 55 -27.46 -2.29 -33.55
CA LEU A 55 -27.87 -1.64 -32.30
C LEU A 55 -26.67 -1.36 -31.39
N LEU A 56 -25.89 -2.40 -31.09
CA LEU A 56 -24.74 -2.32 -30.19
C LEU A 56 -23.60 -1.48 -30.80
N ARG A 57 -23.38 -1.62 -32.11
CA ARG A 57 -22.42 -0.79 -32.86
C ARG A 57 -22.80 0.69 -32.86
N SER A 58 -24.09 1.01 -33.02
CA SER A 58 -24.59 2.40 -32.97
C SER A 58 -24.45 3.00 -31.57
N PHE A 59 -24.73 2.21 -30.52
CA PHE A 59 -24.57 2.64 -29.13
C PHE A 59 -23.11 2.92 -28.76
N LEU A 60 -22.19 2.02 -29.15
CA LEU A 60 -20.76 2.20 -28.87
C LEU A 60 -20.13 3.35 -29.65
N ARG A 61 -20.63 3.66 -30.85
CA ARG A 61 -20.20 4.85 -31.61
C ARG A 61 -20.56 6.17 -30.92
N ARG A 62 -21.57 6.19 -30.03
CA ARG A 62 -21.91 7.39 -29.24
C ARG A 62 -20.96 7.63 -28.07
N THR A 63 -20.13 6.64 -27.69
CA THR A 63 -19.34 6.68 -26.46
C THR A 63 -17.89 7.15 -26.65
N GLU A 64 -17.54 7.77 -27.78
CA GLU A 64 -16.20 8.31 -28.14
C GLU A 64 -15.02 7.33 -28.05
N LYS A 65 -15.25 6.05 -27.76
CA LYS A 65 -14.19 5.02 -27.68
C LYS A 65 -14.15 4.20 -28.96
N ASP A 66 -13.37 4.66 -29.94
CA ASP A 66 -13.12 3.97 -31.22
C ASP A 66 -12.67 2.51 -31.04
N THR A 67 -12.05 2.22 -29.90
CA THR A 67 -11.52 0.92 -29.51
C THR A 67 -12.60 -0.13 -29.25
N ALA A 68 -13.72 0.27 -28.64
CA ALA A 68 -14.81 -0.65 -28.32
C ALA A 68 -15.56 -1.11 -29.59
N VAL A 69 -15.62 -0.25 -30.60
CA VAL A 69 -16.23 -0.56 -31.90
C VAL A 69 -15.38 -1.57 -32.68
N PHE A 70 -14.06 -1.46 -32.60
CA PHE A 70 -13.12 -2.39 -33.22
C PHE A 70 -13.21 -3.80 -32.61
N ILE A 71 -13.16 -3.89 -31.28
CA ILE A 71 -13.28 -5.16 -30.54
C ILE A 71 -14.63 -5.84 -30.82
N LEU A 72 -15.72 -5.05 -30.86
CA LEU A 72 -17.04 -5.60 -31.16
C LEU A 72 -17.08 -6.25 -32.55
N GLY A 73 -16.43 -5.64 -33.55
CA GLY A 73 -16.39 -6.19 -34.91
C GLY A 73 -15.73 -7.58 -34.99
N MET A 74 -14.72 -7.82 -34.16
CA MET A 74 -14.00 -9.09 -34.11
C MET A 74 -14.78 -10.19 -33.37
N LEU A 75 -15.58 -9.82 -32.37
CA LEU A 75 -16.38 -10.77 -31.58
C LEU A 75 -17.70 -11.19 -32.26
N GLN A 76 -18.19 -10.41 -33.24
CA GLN A 76 -19.45 -10.67 -33.93
C GLN A 76 -19.49 -12.05 -34.61
N ILE A 77 -18.45 -12.37 -35.39
CA ILE A 77 -18.38 -13.62 -36.16
C ILE A 77 -18.40 -14.86 -35.25
N PRO A 78 -17.53 -15.01 -34.24
CA PRO A 78 -17.54 -16.20 -33.39
C PRO A 78 -18.86 -16.35 -32.63
N VAL A 79 -19.45 -15.27 -32.11
CA VAL A 79 -20.72 -15.34 -31.37
C VAL A 79 -21.87 -15.83 -32.26
N ILE A 80 -21.96 -15.35 -33.50
CA ILE A 80 -22.98 -15.80 -34.46
C ILE A 80 -22.75 -17.26 -34.83
N VAL A 81 -21.52 -17.66 -35.14
CA VAL A 81 -21.19 -19.05 -35.51
C VAL A 81 -21.49 -20.01 -34.35
N ILE A 82 -21.12 -19.67 -33.11
CA ILE A 82 -21.45 -20.46 -31.92
C ILE A 82 -22.97 -20.57 -31.76
N PHE A 83 -23.70 -19.46 -31.92
CA PHE A 83 -25.15 -19.45 -31.79
C PHE A 83 -25.85 -20.34 -32.84
N ILE A 84 -25.40 -20.27 -34.10
CA ILE A 84 -25.91 -21.10 -35.19
C ILE A 84 -25.63 -22.58 -34.90
N LEU A 85 -24.40 -22.94 -34.54
CA LEU A 85 -24.02 -24.32 -34.24
C LEU A 85 -24.76 -24.89 -33.03
N ALA A 86 -24.91 -24.10 -31.96
CA ALA A 86 -25.65 -24.50 -30.77
C ALA A 86 -27.14 -24.70 -31.06
N SER A 87 -27.74 -23.81 -31.84
CA SER A 87 -29.14 -23.90 -32.24
C SER A 87 -29.41 -25.09 -33.15
N LEU A 88 -28.51 -25.34 -34.10
CA LEU A 88 -28.57 -26.49 -34.99
C LEU A 88 -28.47 -27.79 -34.18
N LYS A 89 -27.56 -27.86 -33.21
CA LYS A 89 -27.44 -29.00 -32.29
C LYS A 89 -28.73 -29.22 -31.48
N LEU A 90 -29.29 -28.17 -30.87
CA LEU A 90 -30.52 -28.24 -30.07
C LEU A 90 -31.73 -28.72 -30.90
N SER A 91 -31.81 -28.29 -32.16
CA SER A 91 -32.85 -28.73 -33.09
C SER A 91 -32.70 -30.22 -33.43
N LEU A 92 -31.48 -30.67 -33.68
CA LEU A 92 -31.19 -32.07 -34.03
C LEU A 92 -31.31 -33.02 -32.84
N SER A 93 -31.08 -32.55 -31.60
CA SER A 93 -31.22 -33.39 -30.40
C SER A 93 -32.65 -33.85 -30.10
N GLN A 94 -33.66 -33.22 -30.73
CA GLN A 94 -35.07 -33.62 -30.58
C GLN A 94 -35.45 -34.84 -31.43
N LEU A 95 -34.58 -35.22 -32.37
CA LEU A 95 -34.76 -36.42 -33.19
C LEU A 95 -34.18 -37.62 -32.41
N GLU A 96 -35.00 -38.32 -31.62
CA GLU A 96 -34.59 -39.58 -30.97
C GLU A 96 -34.45 -40.70 -32.01
N THR A 97 -33.30 -40.79 -32.67
CA THR A 97 -33.03 -41.86 -33.64
C THR A 97 -31.59 -42.32 -33.60
N ARG A 98 -31.38 -43.65 -33.54
CA ARG A 98 -30.05 -44.27 -33.42
C ARG A 98 -29.35 -44.33 -34.80
N GLY A 99 -28.05 -44.02 -34.84
CA GLY A 99 -27.20 -44.22 -36.03
C GLY A 99 -26.48 -42.95 -36.50
N ILE A 100 -26.73 -42.53 -37.75
CA ILE A 100 -26.05 -41.42 -38.45
C ILE A 100 -26.19 -40.09 -37.68
N ILE A 101 -27.32 -39.86 -37.01
CA ILE A 101 -27.58 -38.64 -36.23
C ILE A 101 -26.61 -38.50 -35.05
N ASN A 102 -26.17 -39.59 -34.43
CA ASN A 102 -25.18 -39.53 -33.34
C ASN A 102 -23.80 -39.09 -33.85
N TRP A 103 -23.42 -39.48 -35.08
CA TRP A 103 -22.19 -39.01 -35.71
C TRP A 103 -22.28 -37.52 -36.07
N ILE A 104 -23.45 -37.07 -36.53
CA ILE A 104 -23.73 -35.65 -36.79
C ILE A 104 -23.70 -34.84 -35.49
N ASP A 105 -24.29 -35.32 -34.40
CA ASP A 105 -24.28 -34.64 -33.09
C ASP A 105 -22.85 -34.50 -32.52
N ARG A 106 -22.03 -35.55 -32.62
CA ARG A 106 -20.62 -35.49 -32.23
C ARG A 106 -19.84 -34.50 -33.09
N GLY A 107 -20.05 -34.52 -34.42
CA GLY A 107 -19.42 -33.57 -35.34
C GLY A 107 -19.81 -32.12 -35.04
N LEU A 108 -21.09 -31.85 -34.76
CA LEU A 108 -21.58 -30.53 -34.37
C LEU A 108 -21.00 -30.09 -33.03
N THR A 109 -20.89 -30.99 -32.07
CA THR A 109 -20.26 -30.71 -30.78
C THR A 109 -18.78 -30.35 -30.96
N ALA A 110 -18.07 -31.08 -31.82
CA ALA A 110 -16.68 -30.82 -32.16
C ALA A 110 -16.50 -29.44 -32.85
N CYS A 111 -17.36 -29.12 -33.82
CA CYS A 111 -17.38 -27.80 -34.47
C CYS A 111 -17.68 -26.66 -33.48
N LEU A 112 -18.61 -26.89 -32.54
CA LEU A 112 -18.96 -25.92 -31.50
C LEU A 112 -17.77 -25.66 -30.58
N ILE A 113 -17.03 -26.70 -30.18
CA ILE A 113 -15.80 -26.57 -29.37
C ILE A 113 -14.75 -25.75 -30.11
N LEU A 114 -14.54 -25.98 -31.41
CA LEU A 114 -13.60 -25.18 -32.21
C LEU A 114 -14.04 -23.71 -32.32
N ALA A 115 -15.33 -23.48 -32.54
CA ALA A 115 -15.90 -22.13 -32.59
C ALA A 115 -15.75 -21.40 -31.25
N LEU A 116 -15.98 -22.08 -30.13
CA LEU A 116 -15.73 -21.55 -28.78
C LEU A 116 -14.24 -21.27 -28.55
N THR A 117 -13.36 -22.18 -28.93
CA THR A 117 -11.90 -22.04 -28.78
C THR A 117 -11.41 -20.81 -29.54
N TYR A 118 -11.85 -20.65 -30.80
CA TYR A 118 -11.55 -19.47 -31.60
C TYR A 118 -12.14 -18.20 -30.98
N GLY A 119 -13.40 -18.24 -30.54
CA GLY A 119 -14.07 -17.10 -29.89
C GLY A 119 -13.38 -16.63 -28.61
N ILE A 120 -12.96 -17.56 -27.74
CA ILE A 120 -12.21 -17.29 -26.52
C ILE A 120 -10.85 -16.67 -26.87
N ASN A 121 -10.16 -17.21 -27.87
CA ASN A 121 -8.86 -16.68 -28.27
C ASN A 121 -8.97 -15.25 -28.81
N VAL A 122 -9.93 -14.99 -29.71
CA VAL A 122 -10.20 -13.64 -30.25
C VAL A 122 -10.57 -12.66 -29.13
N LEU A 123 -11.45 -13.06 -28.20
CA LEU A 123 -11.80 -12.25 -27.04
C LEU A 123 -10.55 -11.91 -26.22
N PHE A 124 -9.67 -12.88 -26.01
CA PHE A 124 -8.47 -12.69 -25.20
C PHE A 124 -7.44 -11.78 -25.91
N THR A 125 -7.07 -12.09 -27.14
CA THR A 125 -6.00 -11.37 -27.86
C THR A 125 -6.42 -9.97 -28.31
N GLU A 126 -7.66 -9.80 -28.74
CA GLU A 126 -8.12 -8.54 -29.31
C GLU A 126 -8.80 -7.63 -28.29
N ALA A 127 -9.48 -8.19 -27.28
CA ALA A 127 -10.14 -7.38 -26.24
C ALA A 127 -9.25 -7.19 -25.01
N ALA A 128 -8.83 -8.30 -24.38
CA ALA A 128 -8.15 -8.24 -23.09
C ALA A 128 -6.75 -7.64 -23.21
N ILE A 129 -5.94 -8.10 -24.17
CA ILE A 129 -4.56 -7.61 -24.36
C ILE A 129 -4.55 -6.18 -24.89
N TYR A 130 -5.46 -5.83 -25.79
CA TYR A 130 -5.59 -4.46 -26.27
C TYR A 130 -5.88 -3.51 -25.10
N TYR A 131 -6.85 -3.85 -24.24
CA TYR A 131 -7.18 -3.04 -23.08
C TYR A 131 -6.00 -2.95 -22.11
N LEU A 132 -5.29 -4.07 -21.90
CA LEU A 132 -4.10 -4.11 -21.06
C LEU A 132 -2.98 -3.20 -21.59
N LYS A 133 -2.73 -3.17 -22.91
CA LYS A 133 -1.76 -2.26 -23.56
C LYS A 133 -2.15 -0.79 -23.42
N VAL A 134 -3.44 -0.46 -23.56
CA VAL A 134 -3.93 0.92 -23.39
C VAL A 134 -3.81 1.38 -21.94
N TYR A 135 -4.03 0.47 -20.99
CA TYR A 135 -3.87 0.76 -19.57
C TYR A 135 -2.40 0.90 -19.19
N ALA A 136 -1.55 -0.02 -19.65
CA ALA A 136 -0.12 -0.04 -19.35
C ALA A 136 0.59 1.23 -19.81
N ARG A 137 0.30 1.77 -21.01
CA ARG A 137 0.87 3.05 -21.47
C ARG A 137 0.58 4.28 -20.59
N LYS A 138 -0.41 4.21 -19.68
CA LYS A 138 -0.77 5.30 -18.75
C LYS A 138 -0.09 5.21 -17.40
N THR A 139 0.57 4.09 -17.13
CA THR A 139 1.31 3.82 -15.90
C THR A 139 2.77 3.56 -16.30
N GLU A 140 3.75 4.25 -15.72
CA GLU A 140 5.20 3.99 -15.94
C GLU A 140 5.65 2.64 -15.35
N ALA A 141 4.83 1.61 -15.52
CA ALA A 141 4.97 0.34 -14.87
C ALA A 141 5.53 -0.64 -15.89
N VAL A 142 6.63 -1.31 -15.51
CA VAL A 142 7.50 -2.22 -16.30
C VAL A 142 6.78 -3.46 -16.88
N TRP A 143 5.44 -3.51 -16.83
CA TRP A 143 4.62 -4.60 -17.32
C TRP A 143 4.57 -4.71 -18.85
N ASP A 144 4.74 -3.59 -19.55
CA ASP A 144 4.54 -3.48 -21.00
C ASP A 144 5.52 -4.35 -21.81
N ASP A 145 6.78 -4.43 -21.36
CA ASP A 145 7.85 -5.03 -22.16
C ASP A 145 7.99 -6.55 -22.00
N VAL A 146 7.49 -7.12 -20.89
CA VAL A 146 7.70 -8.55 -20.57
C VAL A 146 6.40 -9.31 -20.32
N LEU A 147 5.49 -8.78 -19.50
CA LEU A 147 4.27 -9.52 -19.14
C LEU A 147 3.29 -9.60 -20.31
N ILE A 148 3.10 -8.50 -21.04
CA ILE A 148 2.13 -8.43 -22.14
C ILE A 148 2.52 -9.38 -23.29
N PRO A 149 3.77 -9.40 -23.80
CA PRO A 149 4.18 -10.36 -24.83
C PRO A 149 4.06 -11.82 -24.36
N LEU A 150 4.33 -12.09 -23.08
CA LEU A 150 4.20 -13.44 -22.51
C LEU A 150 2.73 -13.88 -22.50
N ILE A 151 1.83 -13.05 -21.97
CA ILE A 151 0.38 -13.29 -21.98
C ILE A 151 -0.15 -13.45 -23.42
N GLN A 152 0.33 -12.62 -24.35
CA GLN A 152 -0.08 -12.63 -25.76
C GLN A 152 0.28 -13.91 -26.50
N ASN A 153 1.41 -14.53 -26.16
CA ASN A 153 1.87 -15.73 -26.86
C ASN A 153 1.43 -17.02 -26.15
N PHE A 154 1.40 -17.04 -24.80
CA PHE A 154 1.14 -18.27 -24.05
C PHE A 154 -0.35 -18.62 -23.95
N ILE A 155 -1.24 -17.64 -23.73
CA ILE A 155 -2.67 -17.93 -23.52
C ILE A 155 -3.36 -18.48 -24.78
N PRO A 156 -3.09 -17.97 -26.00
CA PRO A 156 -3.61 -18.59 -27.22
C PRO A 156 -3.17 -20.05 -27.37
N VAL A 157 -1.88 -20.33 -27.09
CA VAL A 157 -1.34 -21.70 -27.18
C VAL A 157 -2.06 -22.63 -26.21
N ILE A 158 -2.22 -22.21 -24.94
CA ILE A 158 -2.94 -23.00 -23.93
C ILE A 158 -4.41 -23.22 -24.36
N THR A 159 -5.08 -22.18 -24.84
CA THR A 159 -6.48 -22.24 -25.29
C THR A 159 -6.63 -23.21 -26.45
N TYR A 160 -5.73 -23.19 -27.43
CA TYR A 160 -5.74 -24.14 -28.56
C TYR A 160 -5.43 -25.56 -28.13
N VAL A 161 -4.45 -25.78 -27.25
CA VAL A 161 -4.14 -27.13 -26.74
C VAL A 161 -5.36 -27.74 -26.05
N ILE A 162 -6.04 -26.98 -25.20
CA ILE A 162 -7.27 -27.42 -24.53
C ILE A 162 -8.38 -27.65 -25.55
N GLY A 163 -8.61 -26.70 -26.47
CA GLY A 163 -9.67 -26.79 -27.47
C GLY A 163 -9.51 -27.96 -28.43
N ILE A 164 -8.29 -28.21 -28.91
CA ILE A 164 -7.96 -29.35 -29.78
C ILE A 164 -8.09 -30.66 -29.00
N SER A 165 -7.67 -30.69 -27.73
CA SER A 165 -7.86 -31.87 -26.88
C SER A 165 -9.36 -32.20 -26.73
N LEU A 166 -10.19 -31.20 -26.44
CA LEU A 166 -11.64 -31.38 -26.33
C LEU A 166 -12.29 -31.79 -27.67
N PHE A 167 -11.79 -31.26 -28.79
CA PHE A 167 -12.24 -31.65 -30.11
C PHE A 167 -12.04 -33.15 -30.37
N PHE A 168 -10.83 -33.66 -30.16
CA PHE A 168 -10.52 -35.06 -30.40
C PHE A 168 -11.23 -36.01 -29.42
N THR A 169 -11.41 -35.63 -28.16
CA THR A 169 -12.18 -36.45 -27.21
C THR A 169 -13.65 -36.57 -27.62
N THR A 170 -14.26 -35.53 -28.20
CA THR A 170 -15.64 -35.64 -28.73
C THR A 170 -15.78 -36.56 -29.94
N LEU A 171 -14.69 -36.76 -30.69
CA LEU A 171 -14.64 -37.72 -31.80
C LEU A 171 -14.36 -39.16 -31.33
N GLY A 172 -14.18 -39.38 -30.02
CA GLY A 172 -13.91 -40.69 -29.44
C GLY A 172 -12.43 -41.10 -29.49
N VAL A 173 -11.52 -40.16 -29.73
CA VAL A 173 -10.08 -40.40 -29.59
C VAL A 173 -9.71 -40.37 -28.11
N ASP A 174 -9.07 -41.45 -27.63
CA ASP A 174 -8.54 -41.50 -26.28
C ASP A 174 -7.25 -40.68 -26.20
N LEU A 175 -7.33 -39.54 -25.52
CA LEU A 175 -6.19 -38.66 -25.24
C LEU A 175 -5.64 -38.83 -23.82
N THR A 176 -6.09 -39.81 -23.04
CA THR A 176 -5.66 -39.97 -21.65
C THR A 176 -4.14 -40.10 -21.53
N GLY A 177 -3.49 -40.87 -22.41
CA GLY A 177 -2.02 -41.01 -22.41
C GLY A 177 -1.29 -39.69 -22.71
N ILE A 178 -1.78 -38.91 -23.67
CA ILE A 178 -1.21 -37.60 -24.04
C ILE A 178 -1.48 -36.58 -22.93
N GLY A 179 -2.68 -36.59 -22.35
CA GLY A 179 -3.07 -35.74 -21.23
C GLY A 179 -2.21 -35.99 -20.00
N LEU A 180 -1.88 -37.25 -19.69
CA LEU A 180 -0.94 -37.60 -18.62
C LEU A 180 0.45 -37.01 -18.89
N ALA A 181 0.97 -37.16 -20.11
CA ALA A 181 2.28 -36.60 -20.49
C ALA A 181 2.31 -35.06 -20.39
N ILE A 182 1.29 -34.38 -20.93
CA ILE A 182 1.14 -32.92 -20.83
C ILE A 182 1.00 -32.48 -19.37
N GLY A 183 0.23 -33.22 -18.56
CA GLY A 183 0.07 -32.99 -17.13
C GLY A 183 1.41 -33.06 -16.40
N SER A 184 2.21 -34.10 -16.64
CA SER A 184 3.55 -34.22 -16.04
C SER A 184 4.48 -33.06 -16.43
N ILE A 185 4.51 -32.67 -17.71
CA ILE A 185 5.31 -31.53 -18.19
C ILE A 185 4.85 -30.24 -17.51
N THR A 186 3.54 -30.05 -17.35
CA THR A 186 2.95 -28.88 -16.69
C THR A 186 3.38 -28.79 -15.23
N VAL A 187 3.43 -29.91 -14.51
CA VAL A 187 3.91 -29.94 -13.12
C VAL A 187 5.40 -29.54 -13.04
N VAL A 188 6.25 -30.09 -13.90
CA VAL A 188 7.68 -29.75 -13.93
C VAL A 188 7.89 -28.27 -14.26
N LEU A 189 7.15 -27.74 -15.25
CA LEU A 189 7.21 -26.33 -15.61
C LEU A 189 6.69 -25.43 -14.47
N GLY A 190 5.61 -25.85 -13.80
CA GLY A 190 5.07 -25.15 -12.64
C GLY A 190 6.05 -25.10 -11.47
N LEU A 191 6.77 -26.19 -11.22
CA LEU A 191 7.85 -26.22 -10.23
C LEU A 191 9.02 -25.31 -10.63
N ALA A 192 9.36 -25.25 -11.93
CA ALA A 192 10.43 -24.39 -12.44
C ALA A 192 10.11 -22.88 -12.29
N VAL A 193 8.83 -22.51 -12.41
CA VAL A 193 8.38 -21.09 -12.33
C VAL A 193 7.90 -20.72 -10.91
N LYS A 194 7.82 -21.68 -9.99
CA LYS A 194 7.31 -21.49 -8.62
C LYS A 194 7.93 -20.28 -7.92
N ASP A 195 9.25 -20.12 -7.97
CA ASP A 195 9.94 -19.06 -7.24
C ASP A 195 9.63 -17.67 -7.83
N ILE A 196 9.46 -17.58 -9.15
CA ILE A 196 9.08 -16.33 -9.83
C ILE A 196 7.67 -15.90 -9.42
N LEU A 197 6.73 -16.85 -9.36
CA LEU A 197 5.37 -16.59 -8.89
C LEU A 197 5.35 -16.22 -7.40
N SER A 198 6.19 -16.88 -6.61
CA SER A 198 6.31 -16.57 -5.19
C SER A 198 6.81 -15.13 -4.99
N ASP A 199 7.87 -14.71 -5.68
CA ASP A 199 8.38 -13.34 -5.65
C ASP A 199 7.33 -12.32 -6.08
N PHE A 200 6.54 -12.65 -7.10
CA PHE A 200 5.46 -11.82 -7.60
C PHE A 200 4.37 -11.60 -6.54
N PHE A 201 3.84 -12.69 -5.95
CA PHE A 201 2.80 -12.59 -4.93
C PHE A 201 3.32 -11.93 -3.66
N SER A 202 4.56 -12.22 -3.25
CA SER A 202 5.20 -11.50 -2.14
C SER A 202 5.33 -10.01 -2.42
N GLY A 203 5.70 -9.62 -3.64
CA GLY A 203 5.71 -8.21 -4.05
C GLY A 203 4.33 -7.55 -3.94
N LEU A 204 3.27 -8.25 -4.37
CA LEU A 204 1.89 -7.76 -4.25
C LEU A 204 1.47 -7.59 -2.79
N VAL A 205 1.82 -8.56 -1.92
CA VAL A 205 1.55 -8.47 -0.48
C VAL A 205 2.31 -7.30 0.15
N LEU A 206 3.59 -7.10 -0.19
CA LEU A 206 4.37 -5.96 0.29
C LEU A 206 3.75 -4.60 -0.14
N LEU A 207 3.14 -4.54 -1.33
CA LEU A 207 2.43 -3.35 -1.80
C LEU A 207 1.09 -3.11 -1.10
N VAL A 208 0.41 -4.17 -0.66
CA VAL A 208 -0.89 -4.07 0.05
C VAL A 208 -0.67 -3.75 1.52
N ASP A 209 0.16 -4.54 2.21
CA ASP A 209 0.40 -4.38 3.65
C ASP A 209 1.32 -3.19 3.94
N THR A 210 2.17 -2.81 2.98
CA THR A 210 3.13 -1.70 3.08
C THR A 210 3.93 -1.64 4.40
N PRO A 211 4.57 -2.75 4.82
CA PRO A 211 5.37 -2.78 6.04
C PRO A 211 6.50 -1.74 6.05
N PHE A 212 6.91 -1.32 4.85
CA PHE A 212 7.89 -0.27 4.61
C PHE A 212 7.58 0.47 3.30
N ARG A 213 8.13 1.66 3.13
CA ARG A 213 8.01 2.49 1.91
C ARG A 213 9.38 2.89 1.38
N PHE A 214 9.40 3.41 0.16
CA PHE A 214 10.57 4.09 -0.40
C PHE A 214 11.10 5.12 0.61
N GLY A 215 12.41 5.11 0.85
CA GLY A 215 13.09 5.99 1.80
C GLY A 215 13.11 5.50 3.24
N ASP A 216 12.30 4.48 3.60
CA ASP A 216 12.37 3.92 4.95
C ASP A 216 13.74 3.26 5.19
N VAL A 217 14.24 3.40 6.41
CA VAL A 217 15.43 2.73 6.94
C VAL A 217 14.99 1.48 7.67
N ILE A 218 15.54 0.34 7.29
CA ILE A 218 15.25 -0.97 7.89
C ILE A 218 16.51 -1.62 8.44
N SER A 219 16.36 -2.37 9.52
CA SER A 219 17.40 -3.28 10.01
C SER A 219 17.02 -4.71 9.67
N MET A 220 17.97 -5.41 9.04
CA MET A 220 17.84 -6.82 8.69
C MET A 220 18.31 -7.72 9.85
N PRO A 221 17.89 -9.00 9.89
CA PRO A 221 18.23 -9.92 10.99
C PRO A 221 19.73 -10.14 11.21
N ASP A 222 20.55 -9.93 10.19
CA ASP A 222 22.01 -10.00 10.25
C ASP A 222 22.66 -8.76 10.88
N GLY A 223 21.85 -7.77 11.30
CA GLY A 223 22.28 -6.52 11.90
C GLY A 223 22.63 -5.43 10.89
N SER A 224 22.56 -5.72 9.59
CA SER A 224 22.79 -4.70 8.56
C SER A 224 21.66 -3.67 8.55
N ILE A 225 22.01 -2.43 8.22
CA ILE A 225 21.06 -1.32 8.11
C ILE A 225 21.00 -0.89 6.65
N ALA A 226 19.80 -0.89 6.09
CA ALA A 226 19.56 -0.60 4.70
C ALA A 226 18.45 0.44 4.49
N ILE A 227 18.54 1.17 3.39
CA ILE A 227 17.54 2.13 2.94
C ILE A 227 16.80 1.57 1.75
N ILE A 228 15.48 1.70 1.74
CA ILE A 228 14.67 1.25 0.61
C ILE A 228 14.77 2.24 -0.53
N LYS A 229 15.36 1.82 -1.65
CA LYS A 229 15.54 2.63 -2.86
C LYS A 229 14.47 2.36 -3.92
N HIS A 230 13.92 1.15 -3.99
CA HIS A 230 12.85 0.85 -4.95
C HIS A 230 12.17 -0.46 -4.54
N ILE A 231 10.83 -0.51 -4.57
CA ILE A 231 10.08 -1.75 -4.35
C ILE A 231 9.57 -2.20 -5.71
N GLY A 232 10.23 -3.21 -6.28
CA GLY A 232 9.86 -3.78 -7.58
C GLY A 232 8.86 -4.91 -7.40
N ILE A 233 8.33 -5.40 -8.52
CA ILE A 233 7.35 -6.50 -8.53
C ILE A 233 7.96 -7.81 -8.00
N ARG A 234 9.23 -8.09 -8.34
CA ARG A 234 9.95 -9.31 -7.93
C ARG A 234 11.00 -9.06 -6.85
N VAL A 235 11.67 -7.92 -6.92
CA VAL A 235 12.87 -7.61 -6.16
C VAL A 235 12.74 -6.21 -5.56
N THR A 236 13.17 -6.06 -4.32
CA THR A 236 13.32 -4.76 -3.66
C THR A 236 14.79 -4.37 -3.68
N LYS A 237 15.05 -3.14 -4.09
CA LYS A 237 16.36 -2.51 -4.13
C LYS A 237 16.63 -1.83 -2.79
N LEU A 238 17.67 -2.30 -2.12
CA LEU A 238 18.14 -1.83 -0.83
C LEU A 238 19.50 -1.16 -1.02
N TYR A 239 19.78 -0.12 -0.23
CA TYR A 239 21.10 0.48 -0.15
C TYR A 239 21.66 0.24 1.25
N LEU A 240 22.74 -0.53 1.37
CA LEU A 240 23.36 -0.75 2.67
C LEU A 240 24.26 0.43 3.04
N ILE A 241 23.99 1.00 4.22
CA ILE A 241 24.63 2.23 4.68
C ILE A 241 26.11 2.01 4.99
N ASN A 242 26.44 0.85 5.58
CA ASN A 242 27.79 0.55 6.05
C ASN A 242 28.71 0.15 4.90
N GLU A 243 28.23 -0.66 3.96
CA GLU A 243 28.99 -1.12 2.80
C GLU A 243 28.95 -0.17 1.60
N HIS A 244 28.10 0.87 1.64
CA HIS A 244 27.93 1.85 0.55
C HIS A 244 27.60 1.19 -0.80
N CYS A 245 26.74 0.16 -0.80
CA CYS A 245 26.40 -0.59 -2.01
C CYS A 245 24.89 -0.86 -2.11
N GLU A 246 24.44 -1.16 -3.32
CA GLU A 246 23.05 -1.53 -3.59
C GLU A 246 22.91 -3.06 -3.62
N VAL A 247 21.92 -3.57 -2.91
CA VAL A 247 21.58 -4.99 -2.86
C VAL A 247 20.15 -5.18 -3.37
N TYR A 248 19.98 -6.23 -4.15
CA TYR A 248 18.75 -6.58 -4.83
C TYR A 248 18.20 -7.85 -4.18
N THR A 249 17.20 -7.70 -3.31
CA THR A 249 16.67 -8.81 -2.52
C THR A 249 15.32 -9.27 -3.08
N PRO A 250 15.11 -10.57 -3.33
CA PRO A 250 13.81 -11.11 -3.71
C PRO A 250 12.73 -10.77 -2.68
N ASN A 251 11.54 -10.41 -3.15
CA ASN A 251 10.43 -10.01 -2.29
C ASN A 251 9.98 -11.15 -1.36
N THR A 252 10.11 -12.41 -1.79
CA THR A 252 9.87 -13.59 -0.92
C THR A 252 10.80 -13.63 0.27
N THR A 253 12.07 -13.33 0.04
CA THR A 253 13.09 -13.35 1.08
C THR A 253 12.83 -12.24 2.09
N LEU A 254 12.49 -11.03 1.62
CA LEU A 254 12.13 -9.93 2.52
C LEU A 254 10.83 -10.17 3.27
N GLY A 255 9.77 -10.64 2.59
CA GLY A 255 8.48 -10.92 3.22
C GLY A 255 8.52 -12.08 4.22
N GLY A 256 9.48 -13.00 4.08
CA GLY A 256 9.70 -14.12 5.01
C GLY A 256 10.61 -13.80 6.19
N GLN A 257 11.26 -12.63 6.21
CA GLN A 257 12.20 -12.23 7.26
C GLN A 257 11.56 -11.29 8.28
N ASN A 258 12.08 -11.29 9.51
CA ASN A 258 11.72 -10.29 10.51
C ASN A 258 12.45 -8.98 10.20
N ILE A 259 11.75 -8.01 9.61
CA ILE A 259 12.29 -6.70 9.25
C ILE A 259 11.90 -5.69 10.32
N VAL A 260 12.90 -5.02 10.90
CA VAL A 260 12.67 -3.92 11.85
C VAL A 260 12.72 -2.60 11.11
N ASN A 261 11.58 -1.92 10.98
CA ASN A 261 11.52 -0.59 10.36
C ASN A 261 11.95 0.47 11.36
N LEU A 262 13.14 1.04 11.16
CA LEU A 262 13.73 2.07 12.02
C LEU A 262 13.16 3.47 11.78
N SER A 263 12.44 3.66 10.67
CA SER A 263 11.80 4.93 10.33
C SER A 263 10.38 5.03 10.87
N ARG A 264 9.86 3.97 11.51
CA ARG A 264 8.48 3.91 12.01
C ARG A 264 8.41 3.43 13.46
N PRO A 265 7.46 3.94 14.27
CA PRO A 265 6.47 4.97 13.93
C PRO A 265 7.08 6.38 13.82
N THR A 266 8.29 6.58 14.35
CA THR A 266 9.04 7.85 14.32
C THR A 266 10.50 7.57 13.99
N THR A 267 11.24 8.57 13.53
CA THR A 267 12.69 8.47 13.28
C THR A 267 13.54 8.51 14.55
N HIS A 268 12.93 8.56 15.74
CA HIS A 268 13.65 8.53 17.02
C HIS A 268 14.19 7.13 17.30
N TYR A 269 15.44 7.05 17.73
CA TYR A 269 16.10 5.76 17.98
C TYR A 269 16.76 5.71 19.35
N ALA A 270 16.60 4.58 20.04
CA ALA A 270 17.17 4.36 21.36
C ALA A 270 18.62 3.86 21.26
N TYR A 271 19.52 4.52 21.96
CA TYR A 271 20.90 4.08 22.15
C TYR A 271 21.13 3.66 23.60
N THR A 272 22.00 2.69 23.81
CA THR A 272 22.43 2.25 25.14
C THR A 272 23.95 2.29 25.24
N ILE A 273 24.47 2.88 26.32
CA ILE A 273 25.89 2.93 26.65
C ILE A 273 26.07 2.19 27.97
N GLN A 274 27.00 1.23 28.00
CA GLN A 274 27.45 0.60 29.24
C GLN A 274 28.62 1.39 29.80
N VAL A 275 28.57 1.72 31.09
CA VAL A 275 29.58 2.50 31.79
C VAL A 275 29.95 1.80 33.09
N SER A 276 31.24 1.58 33.29
CA SER A 276 31.77 1.02 34.53
C SER A 276 32.19 2.14 35.49
N VAL A 277 31.76 2.02 36.74
CA VAL A 277 32.07 2.91 37.86
C VAL A 277 32.69 2.08 38.98
N ARG A 278 33.56 2.66 39.81
CA ARG A 278 34.19 1.92 40.91
C ARG A 278 33.14 1.46 41.94
N VAL A 279 33.33 0.28 42.52
CA VAL A 279 32.40 -0.27 43.54
C VAL A 279 32.40 0.52 44.84
N ASP A 280 33.49 1.18 45.18
CA ASP A 280 33.59 2.02 46.38
C ASP A 280 32.94 3.41 46.21
N ALA A 281 32.44 3.74 45.02
CA ALA A 281 31.71 4.97 44.76
C ALA A 281 30.25 4.89 45.24
N ASP A 282 29.68 6.04 45.59
CA ASP A 282 28.23 6.14 45.84
C ASP A 282 27.45 6.00 44.52
N ALA A 283 26.66 4.93 44.41
CA ALA A 283 25.83 4.64 43.25
C ALA A 283 24.81 5.74 42.95
N VAL A 284 24.31 6.47 43.96
CA VAL A 284 23.37 7.58 43.78
C VAL A 284 24.09 8.76 43.13
N VAL A 285 25.31 9.08 43.59
CA VAL A 285 26.13 10.14 42.99
C VAL A 285 26.47 9.80 41.53
N ALA A 286 26.87 8.56 41.27
CA ALA A 286 27.14 8.09 39.91
C ALA A 286 25.91 8.19 39.01
N THR A 287 24.74 7.75 39.49
CA THR A 287 23.47 7.83 38.77
C THR A 287 23.12 9.27 38.43
N ASN A 288 23.21 10.18 39.40
CA ASN A 288 22.93 11.61 39.20
C ASN A 288 23.87 12.24 38.17
N ILE A 289 25.18 11.95 38.23
CA ILE A 289 26.15 12.44 37.25
C ILE A 289 25.80 11.94 35.85
N LEU A 290 25.54 10.64 35.69
CA LEU A 290 25.19 10.05 34.40
C LEU A 290 23.89 10.64 33.85
N GLN A 291 22.86 10.81 34.68
CA GLN A 291 21.58 11.40 34.28
C GLN A 291 21.75 12.85 33.79
N GLN A 292 22.48 13.68 34.55
CA GLN A 292 22.76 15.07 34.18
C GLN A 292 23.50 15.19 32.85
N ILE A 293 24.41 14.27 32.55
CA ILE A 293 25.17 14.29 31.29
C ILE A 293 24.23 14.04 30.10
N ILE A 294 23.37 13.04 30.20
CA ILE A 294 22.51 12.65 29.08
C ILE A 294 21.42 13.69 28.86
N VAL A 295 20.82 14.20 29.94
CA VAL A 295 19.83 15.27 29.89
C VAL A 295 20.49 16.56 29.39
N GLY A 296 21.73 16.87 29.76
CA GLY A 296 22.42 18.07 29.28
C GLY A 296 22.76 18.09 27.79
N HIS A 297 22.64 16.96 27.08
CA HIS A 297 23.00 16.89 25.67
C HIS A 297 21.90 17.51 24.77
N PRO A 298 22.23 18.44 23.83
CA PRO A 298 21.20 19.13 23.05
C PRO A 298 20.45 18.21 22.07
N ASP A 299 21.10 17.17 21.53
CA ASP A 299 20.50 16.26 20.53
C ASP A 299 19.81 15.00 21.12
N THR A 300 19.75 14.85 22.45
CA THR A 300 19.00 13.74 23.09
C THR A 300 17.56 14.16 23.35
N LEU A 301 16.60 13.25 23.37
CA LEU A 301 15.22 13.58 23.76
C LEU A 301 15.10 13.69 25.30
N GLY A 302 14.21 14.57 25.76
CA GLY A 302 13.93 14.77 27.19
C GLY A 302 13.36 16.16 27.48
N ASN A 303 13.15 16.45 28.76
CA ASN A 303 12.57 17.71 29.23
C ASN A 303 13.46 18.92 28.88
N ILE A 304 12.97 19.80 28.00
CA ILE A 304 13.74 20.96 27.50
C ILE A 304 14.25 21.88 28.61
N ASP A 305 13.48 22.08 29.69
CA ASP A 305 13.89 22.97 30.79
C ASP A 305 15.09 22.40 31.54
N GLU A 306 15.09 21.10 31.82
CA GLU A 306 16.24 20.41 32.42
C GLU A 306 17.44 20.38 31.48
N LYS A 307 17.21 20.16 30.18
CA LYS A 307 18.27 20.21 29.17
C LYS A 307 18.96 21.56 29.19
N LEU A 308 18.20 22.66 29.18
CA LEU A 308 18.75 24.02 29.22
C LEU A 308 19.55 24.30 30.51
N GLN A 309 19.10 23.76 31.64
CA GLN A 309 19.82 23.87 32.92
C GLN A 309 21.17 23.15 32.89
N PHE A 310 21.23 21.92 32.35
CA PHE A 310 22.45 21.11 32.35
C PHE A 310 23.35 21.36 31.13
N LEU A 311 22.85 21.92 30.04
CA LEU A 311 23.61 22.23 28.84
C LEU A 311 24.85 23.06 29.14
N ASP A 312 24.77 23.96 30.13
CA ASP A 312 25.90 24.80 30.48
C ASP A 312 27.10 24.06 31.05
N SER A 313 26.83 22.95 31.72
CA SER A 313 27.84 22.10 32.34
C SER A 313 28.55 21.17 31.35
N PHE A 314 28.03 21.01 30.13
CA PHE A 314 28.55 20.09 29.12
C PHE A 314 29.76 20.71 28.41
N ALA A 315 30.94 20.10 28.52
CA ALA A 315 32.18 20.63 27.96
C ALA A 315 32.65 19.91 26.69
N ALA A 316 32.30 18.64 26.50
CA ALA A 316 32.76 17.82 25.36
C ALA A 316 32.04 18.10 24.02
N LEU A 317 31.43 19.29 23.85
CA LEU A 317 30.78 19.70 22.60
C LEU A 317 31.74 20.50 21.72
N ARG A 318 31.46 20.55 20.41
CA ARG A 318 32.26 21.31 19.44
C ARG A 318 32.19 22.81 19.71
N GLU A 319 33.36 23.44 19.81
CA GLU A 319 33.52 24.90 19.94
C GLU A 319 33.23 25.62 18.61
N ALA A 320 33.06 26.95 18.68
CA ALA A 320 32.81 27.77 17.49
C ALA A 320 34.03 27.75 16.56
N GLU A 321 33.79 27.72 15.25
CA GLU A 321 34.84 27.66 14.23
C GLU A 321 34.49 28.61 13.07
N GLY A 322 35.28 29.69 12.92
CA GLY A 322 35.00 30.74 11.95
C GLY A 322 33.65 31.42 12.21
N ASP A 323 32.80 31.49 11.18
CA ASP A 323 31.44 32.09 11.27
C ASP A 323 30.39 31.11 11.81
N LYS A 324 30.75 29.85 12.12
CA LYS A 324 29.81 28.86 12.66
C LYS A 324 29.68 28.98 14.18
N LEU A 325 28.44 28.93 14.66
CA LEU A 325 28.11 28.86 16.08
C LEU A 325 28.74 27.63 16.74
N SER A 326 29.02 27.72 18.04
CA SER A 326 29.35 26.51 18.82
C SER A 326 28.15 25.58 18.86
N LYS A 327 28.40 24.26 18.91
CA LYS A 327 27.33 23.26 19.06
C LYS A 327 26.45 23.51 20.28
N LYS A 328 27.05 24.03 21.36
CA LYS A 328 26.33 24.38 22.58
C LYS A 328 25.34 25.52 22.35
N GLU A 329 25.76 26.57 21.64
CA GLU A 329 24.91 27.73 21.31
C GLU A 329 23.82 27.36 20.30
N ALA A 330 24.19 26.64 19.24
CA ALA A 330 23.25 26.13 18.24
C ALA A 330 22.20 25.22 18.90
N GLY A 331 22.63 24.32 19.79
CA GLY A 331 21.75 23.47 20.59
C GLY A 331 20.81 24.28 21.47
N ARG A 332 21.31 25.29 22.20
CA ARG A 332 20.47 26.18 23.03
C ARG A 332 19.39 26.87 22.20
N LEU A 333 19.76 27.46 21.06
CA LEU A 333 18.81 28.14 20.19
C LEU A 333 17.73 27.17 19.67
N ARG A 334 18.13 25.96 19.24
CA ARG A 334 17.18 24.93 18.80
C ARG A 334 16.18 24.56 19.90
N LEU A 335 16.67 24.32 21.12
CA LEU A 335 15.82 23.98 22.26
C LEU A 335 14.82 25.08 22.63
N LEU A 336 15.23 26.34 22.57
CA LEU A 336 14.34 27.47 22.84
C LEU A 336 13.23 27.59 21.79
N VAL A 337 13.57 27.50 20.50
CA VAL A 337 12.56 27.56 19.44
C VAL A 337 11.66 26.33 19.47
N GLU A 338 12.19 25.15 19.76
CA GLU A 338 11.40 23.93 19.93
C GLU A 338 10.42 24.04 21.11
N LYS A 339 10.83 24.67 22.22
CA LYS A 339 9.95 24.98 23.35
C LYS A 339 8.77 25.88 22.92
N ASP A 340 9.03 26.88 22.08
CA ASP A 340 7.98 27.77 21.57
C ASP A 340 7.02 27.03 20.64
N VAL A 341 7.53 26.19 19.73
CA VAL A 341 6.72 25.31 18.86
C VAL A 341 5.83 24.39 19.70
N ASN A 342 6.40 23.71 20.71
CA ASN A 342 5.66 22.79 21.59
C ASN A 342 4.58 23.50 22.40
N SER A 343 4.87 24.71 22.88
CA SER A 343 3.88 25.55 23.57
C SER A 343 2.71 25.91 22.65
N GLN A 344 2.99 26.25 21.39
CA GLN A 344 1.97 26.60 20.41
C GLN A 344 1.14 25.39 19.97
N LEU A 345 1.76 24.23 19.76
CA LEU A 345 1.06 22.97 19.47
C LEU A 345 0.10 22.61 20.60
N LYS A 346 0.54 22.69 21.86
CA LYS A 346 -0.30 22.41 23.03
C LYS A 346 -1.53 23.33 23.11
N LYS A 347 -1.39 24.61 22.75
CA LYS A 347 -2.53 25.55 22.68
C LYS A 347 -3.52 25.15 21.59
N ILE A 348 -3.02 24.74 20.42
CA ILE A 348 -3.85 24.30 19.28
C ILE A 348 -4.60 23.01 19.64
N GLU A 349 -3.93 22.04 20.24
CA GLU A 349 -4.55 20.78 20.71
C GLU A 349 -5.65 21.05 21.73
N GLN A 350 -5.40 21.91 22.71
CA GLN A 350 -6.40 22.30 23.69
C GLN A 350 -7.61 22.97 23.02
N ALA A 351 -7.36 23.92 22.10
CA ALA A 351 -8.42 24.61 21.36
C ALA A 351 -9.25 23.66 20.47
N PHE A 352 -8.61 22.69 19.82
CA PHE A 352 -9.32 21.63 19.09
C PHE A 352 -10.11 20.71 20.02
N GLY A 353 -9.56 20.36 21.18
CA GLY A 353 -10.27 19.58 22.20
C GLY A 353 -11.53 20.30 22.69
N ASP A 354 -11.45 21.61 22.88
CA ASP A 354 -12.59 22.47 23.22
C ASP A 354 -13.62 22.49 22.07
N PHE A 355 -13.17 22.72 20.83
CA PHE A 355 -14.02 22.71 19.64
C PHE A 355 -14.75 21.38 19.44
N VAL A 356 -14.08 20.24 19.58
CA VAL A 356 -14.71 18.90 19.48
C VAL A 356 -15.78 18.71 20.55
N ARG A 357 -15.56 19.21 21.77
CA ARG A 357 -16.56 19.17 22.85
C ARG A 357 -17.77 20.05 22.54
N GLU A 358 -17.57 21.21 21.92
CA GLU A 358 -18.66 22.08 21.45
C GLU A 358 -19.48 21.40 20.36
N VAL A 359 -18.83 20.84 19.33
CA VAL A 359 -19.50 20.11 18.24
C VAL A 359 -20.36 18.96 18.79
N LYS A 360 -19.82 18.14 19.70
CA LYS A 360 -20.54 17.01 20.31
C LYS A 360 -21.78 17.42 21.12
N LYS A 361 -21.77 18.61 21.74
CA LYS A 361 -22.94 19.14 22.46
C LYS A 361 -24.04 19.55 21.48
N LEU A 362 -23.65 20.20 20.39
CA LEU A 362 -24.57 20.75 19.39
C LEU A 362 -25.23 19.66 18.54
N GLU A 363 -24.53 18.55 18.28
CA GLU A 363 -25.10 17.39 17.59
C GLU A 363 -26.26 16.72 18.35
N LYS A 364 -26.36 16.89 19.68
CA LYS A 364 -27.46 16.33 20.48
C LYS A 364 -28.73 17.21 20.49
N GLY A 365 -28.63 18.47 20.07
CA GLY A 365 -29.71 19.47 20.20
C GLY A 365 -30.25 20.03 18.87
N GLY A 366 -29.56 19.82 17.75
CA GLY A 366 -29.84 20.50 16.48
C GLY A 366 -29.26 21.91 16.46
N LEU A 367 -28.70 22.34 15.32
CA LEU A 367 -27.92 23.59 15.25
C LEU A 367 -28.77 24.84 15.01
N ASN A 368 -28.83 25.74 15.99
CA ASN A 368 -29.33 27.11 15.81
C ASN A 368 -28.32 28.00 15.06
N SER A 369 -28.78 29.06 14.39
CA SER A 369 -27.90 29.97 13.63
C SER A 369 -26.84 30.67 14.49
N GLU A 370 -27.15 30.93 15.76
CA GLU A 370 -26.23 31.53 16.74
C GLU A 370 -25.11 30.56 17.16
N GLU A 371 -25.46 29.28 17.37
CA GLU A 371 -24.50 28.22 17.69
C GLU A 371 -23.53 27.96 16.54
N ARG A 372 -24.00 28.08 15.29
CA ARG A 372 -23.15 27.99 14.09
C ARG A 372 -22.14 29.15 14.03
N GLY A 373 -22.58 30.37 14.35
CA GLY A 373 -21.69 31.53 14.42
C GLY A 373 -20.59 31.36 15.47
N ASN A 374 -20.93 30.78 16.62
CA ASN A 374 -19.98 30.49 17.68
C ASN A 374 -18.96 29.42 17.26
N LEU A 375 -19.40 28.30 16.67
CA LEU A 375 -18.48 27.28 16.14
C LEU A 375 -17.53 27.85 15.09
N GLN A 376 -18.04 28.69 14.18
CA GLN A 376 -17.21 29.33 13.16
C GLN A 376 -16.17 30.24 13.81
N LYS A 377 -16.54 30.98 14.86
CA LYS A 377 -15.61 31.83 15.61
C LYS A 377 -14.53 31.02 16.32
N SER A 378 -14.91 29.96 17.04
CA SER A 378 -13.96 29.04 17.71
C SER A 378 -12.96 28.46 16.70
N TYR A 379 -13.43 28.06 15.52
CA TYR A 379 -12.56 27.54 14.47
C TYR A 379 -11.64 28.59 13.85
N LEU A 380 -12.10 29.83 13.66
CA LEU A 380 -11.26 30.93 13.20
C LEU A 380 -10.17 31.29 14.21
N GLU A 381 -10.42 31.16 15.51
CA GLU A 381 -9.40 31.33 16.56
C GLU A 381 -8.31 30.25 16.45
N ILE A 382 -8.70 29.00 16.21
CA ILE A 382 -7.75 27.91 15.93
C ILE A 382 -6.88 28.23 14.70
N LEU A 383 -7.49 28.69 13.60
CA LEU A 383 -6.76 29.05 12.39
C LEU A 383 -5.75 30.18 12.64
N ASN A 384 -6.08 31.16 13.49
CA ASN A 384 -5.15 32.21 13.89
C ASN A 384 -3.94 31.68 14.68
N PHE A 385 -4.12 30.67 15.55
CA PHE A 385 -2.98 30.03 16.23
C PHE A 385 -2.05 29.31 15.25
N VAL A 386 -2.61 28.72 14.19
CA VAL A 386 -1.84 28.07 13.13
C VAL A 386 -1.12 29.08 12.24
N GLY A 387 -1.74 30.23 11.97
CA GLY A 387 -1.26 31.26 11.04
C GLY A 387 -2.00 31.28 9.70
N LEU A 388 -3.27 30.87 9.69
CA LEU A 388 -4.14 30.84 8.52
C LEU A 388 -5.29 31.83 8.68
N ILE A 389 -5.66 32.48 7.59
CA ILE A 389 -6.81 33.38 7.50
C ILE A 389 -7.80 32.90 6.45
N ALA A 390 -9.09 33.08 6.72
CA ALA A 390 -10.14 32.78 5.76
C ALA A 390 -10.35 33.95 4.80
N ILE A 391 -10.09 33.74 3.52
CA ILE A 391 -10.38 34.71 2.45
C ILE A 391 -11.65 34.29 1.75
N THR A 392 -12.53 35.25 1.48
CA THR A 392 -13.76 35.02 0.73
C THR A 392 -13.66 35.71 -0.62
N GLU A 393 -13.50 34.94 -1.69
CA GLU A 393 -13.47 35.49 -3.04
C GLU A 393 -14.86 35.48 -3.69
N ARG A 394 -15.22 36.61 -4.33
CA ARG A 394 -16.42 36.69 -5.17
C ARG A 394 -16.05 36.38 -6.61
N LYS A 395 -16.40 35.20 -7.10
CA LYS A 395 -16.19 34.84 -8.51
C LYS A 395 -17.21 35.57 -9.39
N LYS A 396 -16.73 36.37 -10.36
CA LYS A 396 -17.54 37.32 -11.14
C LYS A 396 -18.25 36.72 -12.37
N ASN A 397 -18.06 35.44 -12.70
CA ASN A 397 -18.56 34.86 -13.95
C ASN A 397 -19.56 33.71 -13.71
N LYS A 398 -20.79 33.91 -14.21
CA LYS A 398 -21.92 32.96 -14.28
C LYS A 398 -22.40 32.38 -12.94
N GLY A 399 -23.27 33.12 -12.27
CA GLY A 399 -23.97 32.66 -11.06
C GLY A 399 -23.09 32.77 -9.81
N LYS A 400 -23.57 33.53 -8.82
CA LYS A 400 -22.81 33.88 -7.61
C LYS A 400 -22.47 32.63 -6.79
N TRP A 401 -21.23 32.17 -6.86
CA TRP A 401 -20.65 31.28 -5.85
C TRP A 401 -19.57 32.06 -5.10
N LEU A 402 -19.75 32.17 -3.78
CA LEU A 402 -18.69 32.60 -2.85
C LEU A 402 -17.83 31.38 -2.59
N GLN A 403 -16.56 31.41 -2.98
CA GLN A 403 -15.61 30.38 -2.61
C GLN A 403 -14.72 30.96 -1.52
N SER A 404 -14.81 30.40 -0.32
CA SER A 404 -13.91 30.72 0.76
C SER A 404 -12.75 29.73 0.73
N HIS A 405 -11.53 30.18 0.97
CA HIS A 405 -10.38 29.29 1.17
C HIS A 405 -9.46 29.88 2.23
N LEU A 406 -8.53 29.06 2.71
CA LEU A 406 -7.53 29.48 3.69
C LEU A 406 -6.29 29.97 2.94
N GLU A 407 -5.74 31.10 3.38
CA GLU A 407 -4.42 31.58 2.98
C GLU A 407 -3.53 31.78 4.21
N GLU A 408 -2.22 31.79 3.97
CA GLU A 408 -1.22 32.00 5.00
C GLU A 408 -1.08 33.49 5.35
N GLN A 409 -0.89 33.79 6.63
CA GLN A 409 -0.67 35.16 7.08
C GLN A 409 0.78 35.61 6.81
N VAL A 410 0.98 36.43 5.78
CA VAL A 410 2.31 36.86 5.29
C VAL A 410 3.03 37.83 6.24
N GLN A 411 2.30 38.57 7.08
CA GLN A 411 2.87 39.56 7.99
C GLN A 411 2.18 39.47 9.36
N THR A 412 2.88 38.93 10.36
CA THR A 412 2.43 39.00 11.75
C THR A 412 3.59 39.26 12.70
N GLU A 413 3.41 40.20 13.63
CA GLU A 413 4.25 40.39 14.82
C GLU A 413 4.06 39.24 15.84
N LYS A 414 3.07 38.35 15.62
CA LYS A 414 2.72 37.23 16.50
C LYS A 414 3.36 35.93 16.03
N SER A 415 3.84 35.13 16.98
CA SER A 415 4.37 33.78 16.77
C SER A 415 3.24 32.79 16.43
N THR A 416 3.03 32.52 15.13
CA THR A 416 2.08 31.50 14.64
C THR A 416 2.79 30.13 14.58
N LEU A 417 2.03 29.04 14.53
CA LEU A 417 2.65 27.70 14.43
C LEU A 417 3.52 27.58 13.18
N ILE A 418 3.02 28.03 12.02
CA ILE A 418 3.78 27.96 10.76
C ILE A 418 5.07 28.78 10.87
N SER A 419 5.02 30.01 11.39
CA SER A 419 6.23 30.84 11.50
C SER A 419 7.24 30.24 12.49
N LEU A 420 6.78 29.67 13.61
CA LEU A 420 7.63 29.00 14.59
C LEU A 420 8.28 27.73 14.03
N ILE A 421 7.55 26.91 13.26
CA ILE A 421 8.14 25.73 12.59
C ILE A 421 9.21 26.15 11.59
N ARG A 422 8.96 27.22 10.81
CA ARG A 422 9.96 27.75 9.87
C ARG A 422 11.19 28.27 10.59
N GLN A 423 10.99 29.03 11.66
CA GLN A 423 12.09 29.47 12.52
C GLN A 423 12.86 28.28 13.11
N TRP A 424 12.17 27.20 13.48
CA TRP A 424 12.77 25.99 14.05
C TRP A 424 13.71 25.32 13.04
N TYR A 425 13.22 24.98 11.84
CA TYR A 425 14.11 24.33 10.86
C TYR A 425 15.19 25.31 10.34
N GLN A 426 14.93 26.62 10.25
CA GLN A 426 15.96 27.60 9.91
C GLN A 426 17.07 27.70 10.97
N THR A 427 16.72 27.48 12.24
CA THR A 427 17.70 27.40 13.34
C THR A 427 18.53 26.13 13.22
N TRP A 428 17.92 25.03 12.78
CA TRP A 428 18.62 23.78 12.46
C TRP A 428 19.66 23.93 11.35
N LEU A 429 19.38 24.73 10.32
CA LEU A 429 20.34 24.99 9.24
C LEU A 429 21.63 25.69 9.73
N LYS A 430 21.61 26.26 10.94
CA LYS A 430 22.78 26.87 11.59
C LYS A 430 23.57 25.90 12.45
N ASP A 431 23.14 24.63 12.58
CA ASP A 431 23.86 23.65 13.39
C ASP A 431 25.21 23.30 12.73
N PRO A 432 26.32 23.34 13.48
CA PRO A 432 27.65 23.12 12.92
C PRO A 432 27.89 21.68 12.44
N ASP A 433 27.09 20.71 12.91
CA ASP A 433 27.20 19.29 12.55
C ASP A 433 26.21 18.88 11.46
N LEU A 434 25.33 19.79 11.00
CA LEU A 434 24.44 19.50 9.89
C LEU A 434 25.23 19.39 8.59
N VAL A 435 25.07 18.26 7.92
CA VAL A 435 25.71 17.93 6.65
C VAL A 435 25.01 18.68 5.50
N ILE A 436 25.72 19.04 4.43
CA ILE A 436 25.20 19.89 3.35
C ILE A 436 24.00 19.23 2.66
N GLU A 437 24.08 17.94 2.45
CA GLU A 437 23.05 17.10 1.85
C GLU A 437 21.73 17.13 2.65
N ASP A 438 21.81 17.30 3.97
CA ASP A 438 20.64 17.33 4.86
C ASP A 438 19.99 18.72 4.96
N GLN A 439 20.61 19.76 4.40
CA GLN A 439 20.09 21.14 4.45
C GLN A 439 18.72 21.27 3.77
N HIS A 440 18.40 20.39 2.82
CA HIS A 440 17.11 20.37 2.14
C HIS A 440 16.11 19.40 2.77
N LEU A 441 16.61 18.36 3.44
CA LEU A 441 15.77 17.28 3.97
C LEU A 441 14.79 17.77 5.03
N LEU A 442 15.25 18.57 6.00
CA LEU A 442 14.40 19.11 7.05
C LEU A 442 13.38 20.14 6.51
N PRO A 443 13.77 21.19 5.74
CA PRO A 443 12.80 22.12 5.17
C PRO A 443 11.74 21.43 4.31
N ASP A 444 12.13 20.51 3.42
CA ASP A 444 11.20 19.84 2.51
C ASP A 444 10.18 18.97 3.27
N GLU A 445 10.64 18.19 4.26
CA GLU A 445 9.76 17.37 5.10
C GLU A 445 8.74 18.24 5.86
N TRP A 446 9.19 19.33 6.46
CA TRP A 446 8.35 20.18 7.29
C TRP A 446 7.41 21.07 6.47
N GLU A 447 7.82 21.58 5.31
CA GLU A 447 6.91 22.28 4.39
C GLU A 447 5.85 21.33 3.82
N GLN A 448 6.19 20.07 3.50
CA GLN A 448 5.17 19.08 3.13
C GLN A 448 4.16 18.84 4.26
N LYS A 449 4.61 18.73 5.52
CA LYS A 449 3.71 18.61 6.67
C LYS A 449 2.81 19.85 6.83
N ILE A 450 3.35 21.04 6.64
CA ILE A 450 2.59 22.31 6.66
C ILE A 450 1.53 22.31 5.56
N GLU A 451 1.85 21.92 4.33
CA GLU A 451 0.90 21.86 3.23
C GLU A 451 -0.21 20.82 3.46
N LEU A 452 0.14 19.64 3.98
CA LEU A 452 -0.85 18.63 4.38
C LEU A 452 -1.78 19.13 5.49
N MET A 453 -1.24 19.87 6.47
CA MET A 453 -2.01 20.51 7.52
C MET A 453 -2.99 21.54 6.94
N LYS A 454 -2.53 22.42 6.03
CA LYS A 454 -3.37 23.40 5.33
C LYS A 454 -4.52 22.72 4.58
N ILE A 455 -4.23 21.65 3.84
CA ILE A 455 -5.25 20.87 3.11
C ILE A 455 -6.31 20.32 4.06
N LYS A 456 -5.89 19.73 5.19
CA LYS A 456 -6.82 19.13 6.17
C LYS A 456 -7.67 20.20 6.87
N LEU A 457 -7.08 21.31 7.28
CA LEU A 457 -7.78 22.45 7.87
C LEU A 457 -8.75 23.10 6.89
N ASN A 458 -8.40 23.21 5.61
CA ASN A 458 -9.31 23.72 4.61
C ASN A 458 -10.51 22.78 4.40
N LYS A 459 -10.30 21.45 4.38
CA LYS A 459 -11.42 20.47 4.31
C LYS A 459 -12.38 20.60 5.49
N LEU A 460 -11.86 20.76 6.70
CA LEU A 460 -12.64 21.04 7.91
C LEU A 460 -13.42 22.36 7.79
N PHE A 461 -12.74 23.42 7.33
CA PHE A 461 -13.36 24.73 7.12
C PHE A 461 -14.54 24.68 6.14
N GLN A 462 -14.39 24.01 5.00
CA GLN A 462 -15.46 23.87 4.01
C GLN A 462 -16.68 23.12 4.59
N LYS A 463 -16.46 22.10 5.41
CA LYS A 463 -17.53 21.34 6.07
C LYS A 463 -18.28 22.17 7.11
N ILE A 464 -17.56 23.02 7.85
CA ILE A 464 -18.18 23.96 8.81
C ILE A 464 -19.07 24.97 8.08
N LEU A 465 -18.64 25.44 6.91
CA LEU A 465 -19.40 26.42 6.11
C LEU A 465 -20.61 25.83 5.40
N ASN A 466 -20.50 24.60 4.87
CA ASN A 466 -21.57 23.90 4.15
C ASN A 466 -21.86 22.53 4.78
N PRO A 467 -22.61 22.47 5.89
CA PRO A 467 -23.08 21.22 6.48
C PRO A 467 -24.20 20.62 5.62
N GLY A 468 -23.86 20.05 4.47
CA GLY A 468 -24.78 19.28 3.63
C GLY A 468 -24.77 17.80 3.99
N VAL A 469 -25.97 17.20 4.05
CA VAL A 469 -26.47 15.80 4.13
C VAL A 469 -25.52 14.59 4.32
N ASP A 470 -24.23 14.67 4.03
CA ASP A 470 -23.26 13.60 4.32
C ASP A 470 -23.08 13.42 5.84
N GLU A 471 -23.59 12.31 6.36
CA GLU A 471 -23.56 11.83 7.76
C GLU A 471 -22.16 11.66 8.37
N SER A 472 -21.09 12.03 7.67
CA SER A 472 -19.76 12.01 8.26
C SER A 472 -19.63 13.18 9.24
N ARG A 473 -19.88 12.86 10.52
CA ARG A 473 -19.95 13.79 11.66
C ARG A 473 -18.72 14.70 11.72
N LEU A 474 -18.94 15.98 12.02
CA LEU A 474 -17.87 16.98 12.07
C LEU A 474 -16.85 16.66 13.18
N ASP A 475 -17.29 15.96 14.23
CA ASP A 475 -16.43 15.46 15.30
C ASP A 475 -15.43 14.41 14.81
N ASP A 476 -15.82 13.48 13.92
CA ASP A 476 -14.92 12.47 13.35
C ASP A 476 -13.77 13.09 12.55
N TYR A 477 -14.04 14.13 11.75
CA TYR A 477 -12.98 14.82 11.00
C TYR A 477 -12.06 15.61 11.93
N SER A 478 -12.64 16.24 12.94
CA SER A 478 -11.88 17.03 13.91
C SER A 478 -10.99 16.11 14.76
N LEU A 479 -11.50 14.96 15.18
CA LEU A 479 -10.78 13.95 15.94
C LEU A 479 -9.67 13.31 15.09
N LYS A 480 -9.95 12.92 13.85
CA LYS A 480 -8.93 12.44 12.89
C LYS A 480 -7.86 13.49 12.59
N PHE A 481 -8.22 14.77 12.59
CA PHE A 481 -7.23 15.84 12.43
C PHE A 481 -6.33 15.97 13.66
N VAL A 482 -6.91 15.93 14.86
CA VAL A 482 -6.14 15.95 16.12
C VAL A 482 -5.24 14.73 16.22
N GLU A 483 -5.74 13.53 15.90
CA GLU A 483 -4.92 12.30 15.83
C GLU A 483 -3.77 12.46 14.83
N TRP A 484 -4.06 12.99 13.63
CA TRP A 484 -3.02 13.24 12.63
C TRP A 484 -2.01 14.29 13.08
N LEU A 485 -2.45 15.37 13.73
CA LEU A 485 -1.58 16.42 14.25
C LEU A 485 -0.68 15.82 15.34
N HIS A 486 -1.26 15.06 16.26
CA HIS A 486 -0.55 14.33 17.28
C HIS A 486 0.41 13.29 16.69
N ASP A 487 0.11 12.61 15.58
CA ASP A 487 1.05 11.63 15.01
C ASP A 487 2.12 12.27 14.12
N SER A 488 1.81 13.40 13.46
CA SER A 488 2.72 14.06 12.51
C SER A 488 3.67 15.06 13.18
N PHE A 489 3.24 15.62 14.31
CA PHE A 489 3.99 16.58 15.14
C PHE A 489 4.32 16.01 16.53
N LYS A 490 4.12 14.69 16.74
CA LYS A 490 4.04 14.00 18.05
C LYS A 490 5.06 14.45 19.09
N GLU A 491 4.49 14.82 20.24
CA GLU A 491 5.08 15.13 21.56
C GLU A 491 6.60 15.04 21.65
N SER A 492 7.22 16.18 21.98
CA SER A 492 8.60 16.24 22.47
C SER A 492 8.81 15.53 23.81
N ASN A 493 7.75 15.18 24.55
CA ASN A 493 7.87 14.74 25.93
C ASN A 493 6.96 13.56 26.28
N THR A 494 7.19 12.42 25.62
CA THR A 494 6.70 11.16 26.18
C THR A 494 7.68 10.75 27.28
N THR A 495 7.23 10.71 28.54
CA THR A 495 8.07 10.35 29.71
C THR A 495 8.84 9.03 29.53
N TRP A 496 8.33 8.10 28.72
CA TRP A 496 9.03 6.85 28.41
C TRP A 496 10.27 7.01 27.49
N LYS A 497 10.42 8.16 26.80
CA LYS A 497 11.61 8.51 26.02
C LYS A 497 12.65 9.29 26.82
N GLU A 498 12.37 9.60 28.09
CA GLU A 498 13.36 10.25 28.95
C GLU A 498 14.60 9.37 29.15
N PRO A 499 15.80 9.97 29.27
CA PRO A 499 17.01 9.23 29.58
C PRO A 499 16.87 8.39 30.85
N GLN A 500 17.28 7.13 30.75
CA GLN A 500 17.26 6.19 31.88
C GLN A 500 18.68 5.75 32.22
N VAL A 501 18.98 5.74 33.51
CA VAL A 501 20.23 5.21 34.05
C VAL A 501 19.87 4.10 35.02
N GLN A 502 20.39 2.90 34.77
CA GLN A 502 20.11 1.72 35.59
C GLN A 502 21.43 1.06 35.97
N LEU A 503 21.60 0.75 37.25
CA LEU A 503 22.65 -0.16 37.72
C LEU A 503 22.26 -1.58 37.27
N THR A 504 23.03 -2.17 36.36
CA THR A 504 22.72 -3.48 35.77
C THR A 504 23.43 -4.62 36.47
N ASP A 505 24.66 -4.39 36.93
CA ASP A 505 25.47 -5.42 37.57
C ASP A 505 26.52 -4.83 38.51
N ILE A 506 27.01 -5.65 39.43
CA ILE A 506 28.13 -5.34 40.32
C ILE A 506 29.10 -6.52 40.23
N GLN A 507 30.19 -6.37 39.50
CA GLN A 507 31.20 -7.42 39.30
C GLN A 507 32.56 -7.00 39.86
N GLY A 508 33.05 -7.75 40.84
CA GLY A 508 34.37 -7.54 41.44
C GLY A 508 34.52 -6.13 42.03
N SER A 509 35.35 -5.29 41.40
CA SER A 509 35.61 -3.90 41.81
C SER A 509 34.90 -2.84 40.95
N ALA A 510 33.99 -3.24 40.04
CA ALA A 510 33.23 -2.32 39.19
C ALA A 510 31.70 -2.53 39.28
N MET A 511 30.96 -1.42 39.38
CA MET A 511 29.53 -1.32 39.16
C MET A 511 29.27 -0.99 37.69
N GLN A 512 28.41 -1.75 37.03
CA GLN A 512 28.02 -1.53 35.64
C GLN A 512 26.70 -0.77 35.57
N PHE A 513 26.71 0.34 34.85
CA PHE A 513 25.53 1.15 34.58
C PHE A 513 25.16 1.04 33.10
N SER A 514 23.88 0.76 32.85
CA SER A 514 23.27 0.88 31.53
C SER A 514 22.59 2.24 31.43
N VAL A 515 23.07 3.03 30.47
CA VAL A 515 22.55 4.35 30.17
C VAL A 515 21.81 4.29 28.85
N ARG A 516 20.48 4.45 28.89
CA ARG A 516 19.62 4.43 27.70
C ARG A 516 19.06 5.83 27.42
N PHE A 517 19.12 6.26 26.17
CA PHE A 517 18.54 7.53 25.73
C PHE A 517 18.07 7.45 24.29
N TYR A 518 17.18 8.37 23.93
CA TYR A 518 16.72 8.50 22.56
C TYR A 518 17.42 9.65 21.88
N VAL A 519 17.85 9.41 20.65
CA VAL A 519 18.25 10.45 19.72
C VAL A 519 17.06 10.78 18.85
N ASP A 520 16.98 12.05 18.44
CA ASP A 520 16.06 12.51 17.41
C ASP A 520 16.38 11.87 16.04
N ASN A 521 15.91 12.49 14.96
CA ASN A 521 15.89 11.93 13.61
C ASN A 521 17.17 11.14 13.22
N ILE A 522 17.08 9.80 13.20
CA ILE A 522 18.18 8.90 12.84
C ILE A 522 18.64 9.05 11.39
N GLN A 523 17.86 9.68 10.51
CA GLN A 523 18.21 9.78 9.09
C GLN A 523 19.28 10.84 8.81
N LEU A 524 19.47 11.81 9.72
CA LEU A 524 20.44 12.89 9.58
C LEU A 524 21.89 12.39 9.69
N GLU A 525 22.80 13.15 9.11
CA GLU A 525 24.25 12.95 9.12
C GLU A 525 24.61 11.58 8.49
N HIS A 526 23.94 11.21 7.40
CA HIS A 526 24.05 9.89 6.77
C HIS A 526 23.87 8.73 7.77
N TRP A 527 22.85 8.82 8.62
CA TRP A 527 22.56 7.84 9.66
C TRP A 527 23.64 7.67 10.73
N ARG A 528 24.61 8.59 10.81
CA ARG A 528 25.72 8.54 11.78
C ARG A 528 25.50 9.44 12.99
N ARG A 529 24.45 10.26 12.99
CA ARG A 529 24.11 11.18 14.08
C ARG A 529 24.11 10.52 15.45
N GLY A 530 23.46 9.35 15.56
CA GLY A 530 23.42 8.61 16.82
C GLY A 530 24.81 8.15 17.31
N ASN A 531 25.70 7.73 16.39
CA ASN A 531 27.08 7.38 16.74
C ASN A 531 27.88 8.59 17.23
N ARG A 532 27.69 9.76 16.59
CA ARG A 532 28.32 11.02 17.03
C ARG A 532 27.89 11.36 18.45
N ILE A 533 26.58 11.37 18.70
CA ILE A 533 26.00 11.69 20.02
C ILE A 533 26.47 10.68 21.07
N GLN A 534 26.46 9.37 20.74
CA GLN A 534 26.97 8.35 21.65
C GLN A 534 28.43 8.59 22.05
N ASN A 535 29.27 9.04 21.11
CA ASN A 535 30.66 9.38 21.37
C ASN A 535 30.82 10.67 22.19
N GLU A 536 30.03 11.71 21.93
CA GLU A 536 30.01 12.94 22.73
C GLU A 536 29.59 12.66 24.18
N VAL A 537 28.49 11.93 24.37
CA VAL A 537 27.98 11.51 25.68
C VAL A 537 29.02 10.64 26.41
N ARG A 538 29.61 9.64 25.74
CA ARG A 538 30.63 8.76 26.33
C ARG A 538 31.86 9.54 26.78
N ARG A 539 32.36 10.50 25.97
CA ARG A 539 33.49 11.36 26.34
C ARG A 539 33.19 12.19 27.58
N GLU A 540 31.98 12.76 27.66
CA GLU A 540 31.56 13.56 28.81
C GLU A 540 31.38 12.70 30.08
N MET A 541 30.84 11.49 29.96
CA MET A 541 30.76 10.51 31.06
C MET A 541 32.13 10.22 31.65
N VAL A 542 33.09 9.83 30.80
CA VAL A 542 34.46 9.56 31.25
C VAL A 542 35.08 10.80 31.91
N ARG A 543 34.88 11.99 31.33
CA ARG A 543 35.40 13.25 31.88
C ARG A 543 34.87 13.53 33.29
N ARG A 544 33.54 13.50 33.49
CA ARG A 544 32.93 13.83 34.79
C ARG A 544 33.16 12.75 35.85
N LEU A 545 33.11 11.48 35.46
CA LEU A 545 33.42 10.39 36.39
C LEU A 545 34.87 10.42 36.86
N ARG A 546 35.82 10.84 36.00
CA ARG A 546 37.23 11.07 36.41
C ARG A 546 37.36 12.28 37.32
N GLN A 547 36.66 13.38 37.04
CA GLN A 547 36.65 14.57 37.91
C GLN A 547 36.08 14.26 39.30
N ALA A 548 35.12 13.34 39.37
CA ALA A 548 34.56 12.84 40.62
C ALA A 548 35.38 11.70 41.26
N TYR A 549 36.51 11.29 40.65
CA TYR A 549 37.38 10.18 41.12
C TYR A 549 36.73 8.80 41.22
N ILE A 550 35.59 8.59 40.55
CA ILE A 550 34.79 7.36 40.61
C ILE A 550 34.88 6.51 39.32
N TYR A 551 35.65 6.95 38.33
CA TYR A 551 35.86 6.20 37.08
C TYR A 551 36.81 5.01 37.26
N THR A 552 36.41 3.83 36.77
CA THR A 552 37.29 2.66 36.59
C THR A 552 37.89 2.65 35.19
N LEU A 553 39.19 2.37 35.07
CA LEU A 553 39.78 1.93 33.81
C LEU A 553 39.27 0.50 33.55
N GLY A 554 38.21 0.39 32.75
CA GLY A 554 37.74 -0.87 32.18
C GLY A 554 38.59 -1.28 30.99
#